data_AF-A0A9D1NID6-F1
#
_entry.id   AF-A0A9D1NID6-F1
#
_cell.length_a   1.000
_cell.length_b   1.000
_cell.length_c   1.000
_cell.angle_alpha   90.00
_cell.angle_beta   90.00
_cell.angle_gamma   90.00
#
_symmetry.space_group_name_H-M   'P 1'
#
loop_
_entity.id
_entity.type
_entity.pdbx_description
1 polymer ?
#
loop_
_entity_poly.entity_id
_entity_poly.type
_entity_poly.pdbx_seq_one_letter_code
_entity_poly.pdbx_strand_id
1 'polypeptide(L)' 'MTSPLKQDSEEKSVRVPVPDELYELVLEAAQKAGVSTEEFLRDILREKLRDVPAALERSAAA' A
#
# COMPACT_ATOMS: atom_id res chain seq x y z
N MET A 1 25.52 -20.47 -20.34
CA MET A 1 24.58 -20.57 -19.21
C MET A 1 24.12 -19.14 -18.91
N THR A 2 22.98 -18.74 -19.45
CA THR A 2 22.47 -17.36 -19.32
C THR A 2 21.74 -17.25 -17.98
N SER A 3 22.33 -16.53 -17.03
CA SER A 3 21.70 -16.20 -15.75
C SER A 3 20.42 -15.38 -16.01
N PRO A 4 19.29 -15.69 -15.36
CA PRO A 4 18.06 -14.95 -15.54
C PRO A 4 18.23 -13.56 -14.90
N LEU A 5 17.87 -12.53 -15.67
CA LEU A 5 17.87 -11.14 -15.27
C LEU A 5 17.14 -10.98 -13.93
N LYS A 6 17.80 -10.38 -12.94
CA LYS A 6 17.13 -9.83 -11.77
C LYS A 6 16.08 -8.87 -12.31
N GLN A 7 14.82 -9.23 -12.17
CA GLN A 7 13.72 -8.28 -12.25
C GLN A 7 13.88 -7.38 -11.03
N ASP A 8 14.68 -6.33 -11.16
CA ASP A 8 14.57 -5.16 -10.31
C ASP A 8 13.15 -4.65 -10.54
N SER A 9 12.23 -5.05 -9.66
CA SER A 9 10.90 -4.47 -9.58
C SER A 9 11.13 -2.99 -9.35
N GLU A 10 11.04 -2.17 -10.42
CA GLU A 10 11.05 -0.71 -10.30
C GLU A 10 10.06 -0.34 -9.22
N GLU A 11 10.57 0.23 -8.13
CA GLU A 11 9.77 0.69 -7.01
C GLU A 11 8.93 1.87 -7.52
N LYS A 12 7.72 1.56 -7.98
CA LYS A 12 6.77 2.57 -8.47
C LYS A 12 6.34 3.44 -7.31
N SER A 13 7.01 4.58 -7.17
CA SER A 13 6.64 5.62 -6.23
C SER A 13 5.35 6.31 -6.70
N VAL A 14 4.34 6.33 -5.85
CA VAL A 14 3.05 7.00 -6.10
C VAL A 14 2.94 8.19 -5.16
N ARG A 15 2.64 9.38 -5.70
CA ARG A 15 2.32 10.56 -4.89
C ARG A 15 0.81 10.61 -4.69
N VAL A 16 0.37 10.59 -3.45
CA VAL A 16 -1.05 10.69 -3.09
C VAL A 16 -1.25 12.03 -2.38
N PRO A 17 -2.07 12.95 -2.91
CA PRO A 17 -2.44 14.13 -2.17
C PRO A 17 -3.35 13.71 -1.01
N VAL A 18 -2.95 14.05 0.22
CA VAL A 18 -3.69 13.75 1.44
C VAL A 18 -3.87 15.06 2.21
N PRO A 19 -5.08 15.38 2.69
CA PRO A 19 -5.30 16.52 3.60
C PRO A 19 -4.38 16.44 4.83
N ASP A 20 -3.89 17.59 5.28
CA ASP A 20 -2.93 17.67 6.39
C ASP A 20 -3.44 16.96 7.65
N GLU A 21 -4.71 17.17 8.01
CA GLU A 21 -5.36 16.52 9.17
C GLU A 21 -5.29 14.99 9.10
N LEU A 22 -5.51 14.41 7.91
CA LEU A 22 -5.42 12.96 7.72
C LEU A 22 -3.98 12.47 7.77
N TYR A 23 -3.05 13.26 7.24
CA TYR A 23 -1.63 12.93 7.29
C TYR A 23 -1.09 12.94 8.73
N GLU A 24 -1.51 13.89 9.56
CA GLU A 24 -1.16 13.93 10.99
C GLU A 24 -1.65 12.68 11.74
N LEU A 25 -2.88 12.24 11.48
CA LEU A 25 -3.41 11.01 12.08
C LEU A 25 -2.59 9.78 11.69
N VAL A 26 -2.15 9.71 10.43
CA VAL A 26 -1.28 8.63 9.95
C VAL A 26 0.09 8.68 10.64
N LEU A 27 0.67 9.87 10.81
CA LEU A 27 1.95 10.04 11.51
C LEU A 27 1.86 9.59 12.96
N GLU A 28 0.82 10.01 13.70
CA GLU A 28 0.62 9.58 15.08
C GLU A 28 0.44 8.06 15.19
N ALA A 29 -0.31 7.47 14.27
CA ALA A 29 -0.58 6.04 14.28
C ALA A 29 0.67 5.22 13.96
N ALA A 30 1.47 5.64 12.97
CA ALA A 30 2.76 5.03 12.65
C ALA A 30 3.73 5.13 13.83
N GLN A 31 3.80 6.29 14.50
CA GLN A 31 4.61 6.47 15.70
C GLN A 31 4.19 5.55 16.84
N LYS A 32 2.87 5.44 17.11
CA LYS A 32 2.33 4.52 18.14
C LYS A 32 2.62 3.06 17.83
N ALA A 33 2.64 2.69 16.55
CA ALA A 33 2.98 1.34 16.09
C ALA A 33 4.50 1.08 16.06
N GLY A 34 5.35 2.11 16.22
CA GLY A 34 6.80 1.98 16.20
C GLY A 34 7.38 1.67 14.82
N VAL A 35 6.67 2.01 13.74
CA VAL A 35 7.05 1.75 12.35
C VAL A 35 7.18 3.05 11.56
N SER A 36 7.77 2.98 10.36
CA SER A 36 7.79 4.14 9.47
C SER A 36 6.40 4.46 8.91
N THR A 37 6.14 5.73 8.57
CA THR A 37 4.88 6.16 7.94
C THR A 37 4.59 5.38 6.65
N GLU A 38 5.63 5.10 5.86
CA GLU A 38 5.50 4.36 4.61
C GLU A 38 5.10 2.90 4.86
N GLU A 39 5.76 2.22 5.80
CA GLU A 39 5.45 0.85 6.19
C GLU A 39 4.03 0.74 6.73
N PHE A 40 3.65 1.68 7.60
CA PHE A 40 2.30 1.76 8.16
C PHE A 40 1.24 1.89 7.07
N LEU A 41 1.44 2.81 6.11
CA LEU A 41 0.53 2.98 4.97
C LEU A 41 0.48 1.73 4.09
N ARG A 42 1.63 1.10 3.85
CA ARG A 42 1.73 -0.12 3.03
C ARG A 42 0.94 -1.26 3.66
N ASP A 43 1.03 -1.43 4.97
CA ASP A 43 0.32 -2.49 5.69
C ASP A 43 -1.18 -2.23 5.76
N ILE A 44 -1.61 -0.99 6.00
CA ILE A 44 -3.03 -0.63 5.94
C ILE A 44 -3.60 -0.87 4.55
N LEU A 45 -2.91 -0.43 3.49
CA LEU A 45 -3.36 -0.64 2.12
C LEU A 45 -3.48 -2.13 1.82
N ARG A 46 -2.51 -2.96 2.23
CA ARG A 46 -2.59 -4.41 2.07
C ARG A 46 -3.76 -5.03 2.83
N GLU A 47 -4.02 -4.58 4.05
CA GLU A 47 -5.15 -5.07 4.84
C GLU A 47 -6.48 -4.71 4.18
N LYS A 48 -6.68 -3.43 3.84
CA LYS A 48 -7.95 -2.94 3.28
C LYS A 48 -8.21 -3.42 1.87
N LEU A 49 -7.16 -3.62 1.07
CA LEU A 49 -7.29 -4.12 -0.31
C LEU A 49 -7.32 -5.65 -0.39
N ARG A 50 -7.15 -6.38 0.71
CA ARG A 50 -7.09 -7.85 0.72
C ARG A 50 -8.30 -8.50 0.04
N ASP A 51 -9.49 -7.98 0.30
CA ASP A 51 -10.75 -8.54 -0.20
C ASP A 51 -11.27 -7.84 -1.45
N VAL A 52 -10.62 -6.76 -1.89
CA VAL A 52 -11.04 -5.97 -3.06
C VAL A 52 -11.03 -6.78 -4.36
N PRO A 53 -10.02 -7.62 -4.66
CA PRO A 53 -10.04 -8.45 -5.87
C PRO A 53 -11.29 -9.35 -5.95
N ALA A 54 -11.64 -10.02 -4.85
CA ALA A 54 -12.80 -10.91 -4.78
C ALA A 54 -14.15 -10.16 -4.82
N ALA A 55 -14.17 -8.89 -4.38
CA ALA A 55 -15.34 -8.02 -4.50
C ALA A 55 -15.52 -7.50 -5.94
N LEU A 56 -14.42 -7.16 -6.61
CA LEU A 56 -14.43 -6.68 -8.00
C LEU A 56 -14.85 -7.78 -8.98
N GLU A 57 -14.38 -9.02 -8.81
CA GLU A 57 -14.78 -10.16 -9.65
C GLU A 57 -16.28 -10.48 -9.52
N ARG A 58 -16.84 -10.41 -8.31
CA ARG A 58 -18.28 -10.58 -8.08
C ARG A 58 -19.12 -9.49 -8.74
N SER A 59 -18.61 -8.26 -8.78
CA SER A 59 -19.31 -7.15 -9.44
C SER A 59 -19.14 -7.17 -10.95
N ALA A 60 -18.07 -7.77 -11.48
CA ALA A 60 -17.85 -7.91 -12.92
C ALA A 60 -18.58 -9.12 -13.54
N ALA A 61 -18.97 -10.09 -12.70
CA ALA A 61 -19.72 -11.28 -13.10
C ALA A 61 -21.26 -11.13 -12.98
N ALA A 62 -21.76 -9.96 -12.56
CA ALA A 62 -23.17 -9.61 -12.47
C ALA A 62 -23.61 -8.79 -13.69
#